data_AF-A0AAW3DGR0-F1
#
_entry.id   AF-A0AAW3DGR0-F1
#
_cell.length_a   1.000
_cell.length_b   1.000
_cell.length_c   1.000
_cell.angle_alpha   90.00
_cell.angle_beta   90.00
_cell.angle_gamma   90.00
#
_symmetry.space_group_name_H-M   'P 1'
#
loop_
_entity.id
_entity.type
_entity.pdbx_description
1 polymer ?
#
loop_
_entity_poly.entity_id
_entity_poly.type
_entity_poly.pdbx_seq_one_letter_code
_entity_poly.pdbx_strand_id
1 'polypeptide(L)'
;SLLSKAQGIGSSSVKLRGGTLFMNVGKLEKQEEDLRQTPHVNINPFTPDSMFLHNSEGKCRRRKRTHWNDSCGEDMEASDGELENETIRPAKRITITESNMKSRYATEFHELEKIGSGEFGSVFKCVKRLDGCIYAIKRSKKPLAGSVDEQNALREVYAHAVLGQHSHVVRYYSAWAEDDHMLIQNEYCNGGSLADAISENYRNMRYFTEPELKDLLLQVARGLKYIHSMSLVHMDIKPSNIFISRTSVPSTTSEEGDDDDWSPDRVIFKIGDLGHVTRVSSPQVEEGDSRFLANEVLQENYTHLPKADIFALALTVVCAAGAEPLPSNGDQWHEIRQGKLPRLPQV
;
A
#
# COMPACT_ATOMS: atom_id res chain seq x y z
N SER A 1 27.76 -33.11 63.58
CA SER A 1 27.21 -34.43 63.22
C SER A 1 27.16 -34.50 61.69
N LEU A 2 28.25 -34.83 61.00
CA LEU A 2 28.76 -36.17 60.65
C LEU A 2 27.72 -37.08 59.94
N LEU A 3 27.79 -37.04 58.61
CA LEU A 3 27.90 -38.16 57.64
C LEU A 3 27.01 -39.44 57.72
N SER A 4 26.72 -39.91 56.50
CA SER A 4 26.47 -41.31 56.06
C SER A 4 24.98 -41.72 55.97
N LYS A 5 24.48 -42.43 54.95
CA LYS A 5 25.03 -43.51 54.10
C LYS A 5 24.35 -43.58 52.72
N ALA A 6 25.08 -44.19 51.78
CA ALA A 6 24.70 -44.53 50.41
C ALA A 6 24.33 -46.03 50.25
N GLN A 7 23.97 -46.39 49.00
CA GLN A 7 23.83 -47.71 48.33
C GLN A 7 22.42 -48.36 48.34
N GLY A 8 21.88 -48.91 47.24
CA GLY A 8 22.40 -49.11 45.88
C GLY A 8 21.43 -49.89 44.96
N ILE A 9 21.77 -49.88 43.65
CA ILE A 9 21.65 -50.92 42.59
C ILE A 9 20.27 -51.53 42.23
N GLY A 10 19.92 -51.45 40.92
CA GLY A 10 18.94 -52.34 40.30
C GLY A 10 18.61 -52.01 38.83
N SER A 11 19.32 -52.64 37.89
CA SER A 11 19.10 -52.63 36.43
C SER A 11 17.86 -53.45 36.03
N SER A 12 17.07 -52.99 35.05
CA SER A 12 16.48 -53.90 34.04
C SER A 12 16.05 -53.19 32.76
N SER A 13 16.60 -53.68 31.66
CA SER A 13 16.27 -53.40 30.26
C SER A 13 14.98 -54.13 29.84
N VAL A 14 14.12 -53.48 29.05
CA VAL A 14 13.06 -54.19 28.28
C VAL A 14 13.19 -53.86 26.79
N LYS A 15 13.17 -54.94 26.01
CA LYS A 15 13.49 -55.10 24.59
C LYS A 15 12.32 -54.70 23.69
N LEU A 16 12.61 -54.10 22.54
CA LEU A 16 11.75 -54.05 21.36
C LEU A 16 12.10 -55.21 20.41
N ARG A 17 11.10 -56.05 20.09
CA ARG A 17 10.99 -56.95 18.92
C ARG A 17 9.53 -56.79 18.47
N GLY A 18 9.14 -56.56 17.22
CA GLY A 18 9.65 -57.11 15.95
C GLY A 18 8.67 -58.18 15.47
N GLY A 19 7.89 -57.90 14.41
CA GLY A 19 6.97 -58.87 13.80
C GLY A 19 6.25 -58.28 12.58
N THR A 20 6.49 -58.89 11.41
CA THR A 20 6.17 -58.44 10.05
C THR A 20 5.08 -59.32 9.41
N LEU A 21 4.55 -58.84 8.27
CA LEU A 21 3.96 -59.56 7.11
C LEU A 21 2.43 -59.74 7.08
N PHE A 22 1.79 -59.11 6.10
CA PHE A 22 1.15 -59.80 4.97
C PHE A 22 1.14 -58.92 3.71
N MET A 23 1.53 -59.50 2.58
CA MET A 23 1.41 -58.94 1.23
C MET A 23 0.03 -59.25 0.63
N ASN A 24 -0.48 -58.38 -0.24
CA ASN A 24 -1.04 -58.85 -1.50
C ASN A 24 -0.96 -57.80 -2.62
N VAL A 25 -0.62 -58.31 -3.81
CA VAL A 25 -0.44 -57.72 -5.15
C VAL A 25 -1.83 -57.49 -5.79
N GLY A 26 -2.16 -56.59 -6.73
CA GLY A 26 -1.47 -55.62 -7.59
C GLY A 26 -2.46 -55.11 -8.69
N LYS A 27 -1.97 -54.23 -9.58
CA LYS A 27 -2.57 -53.63 -10.81
C LYS A 27 -3.58 -52.47 -10.58
N LEU A 28 -3.61 -51.36 -11.34
CA LEU A 28 -3.09 -51.04 -12.68
C LEU A 28 -2.99 -49.49 -12.82
N GLU A 29 -2.05 -49.03 -13.64
CA GLU A 29 -1.68 -47.63 -13.93
C GLU A 29 -2.79 -46.79 -14.59
N LYS A 30 -2.80 -45.48 -14.30
CA LYS A 30 -3.16 -44.42 -15.24
C LYS A 30 -2.38 -43.14 -14.91
N GLN A 31 -1.43 -42.80 -15.77
CA GLN A 31 -0.84 -41.46 -15.88
C GLN A 31 -1.90 -40.52 -16.46
N GLU A 32 -2.14 -39.37 -15.82
CA GLU A 32 -2.72 -38.20 -16.45
C GLU A 32 -1.69 -37.07 -16.40
N GLU A 33 -1.29 -36.61 -17.59
CA GLU A 33 -0.39 -35.48 -17.82
C GLU A 33 -1.05 -34.18 -17.35
N ASP A 34 -0.43 -33.50 -16.38
CA ASP A 34 -0.86 -32.18 -15.94
C ASP A 34 -0.32 -31.11 -16.92
N LEU A 35 -1.11 -30.83 -17.95
CA LEU A 35 -0.89 -29.73 -18.90
C LEU A 35 -1.03 -28.39 -18.17
N ARG A 36 0.09 -27.71 -17.94
CA ARG A 36 0.13 -26.31 -17.47
C ARG A 36 -0.65 -25.41 -18.45
N GLN A 37 -1.89 -25.10 -18.13
CA GLN A 37 -2.64 -24.05 -18.81
C GLN A 37 -2.14 -22.68 -18.33
N THR A 38 -1.49 -21.94 -19.23
CA THR A 38 -1.25 -20.51 -19.07
C THR A 38 -2.60 -19.78 -19.14
N PRO A 39 -2.92 -18.87 -18.22
CA PRO A 39 -4.21 -18.19 -18.26
C PRO A 39 -4.25 -17.23 -19.45
N HIS A 40 -5.26 -17.41 -20.30
CA HIS A 40 -5.58 -16.51 -21.40
C HIS A 40 -5.87 -15.11 -20.85
N VAL A 41 -5.00 -14.15 -21.17
CA VAL A 41 -5.22 -12.72 -20.88
C VAL A 41 -6.27 -12.22 -21.85
N ASN A 42 -7.39 -11.72 -21.33
CA ASN A 42 -8.50 -11.21 -22.14
C ASN A 42 -8.15 -9.79 -22.61
N ILE A 43 -7.70 -9.65 -23.86
CA ILE A 43 -7.27 -8.36 -24.42
C ILE A 43 -8.50 -7.57 -24.89
N ASN A 44 -8.61 -6.33 -24.41
CA ASN A 44 -9.70 -5.41 -24.74
C ASN A 44 -9.57 -4.86 -26.18
N PRO A 45 -10.60 -4.98 -27.04
CA PRO A 45 -10.59 -4.52 -28.42
C PRO A 45 -10.53 -2.99 -28.62
N PHE A 46 -10.56 -2.19 -27.55
CA PHE A 46 -10.42 -0.73 -27.61
C PHE A 46 -9.05 -0.21 -27.16
N THR A 47 -8.06 -1.10 -27.03
CA THR A 47 -6.68 -0.69 -26.73
C THR A 47 -6.10 0.02 -27.96
N PRO A 48 -5.61 1.28 -27.87
CA PRO A 48 -5.06 1.99 -29.02
C PRO A 48 -3.83 1.26 -29.60
N ASP A 49 -3.76 1.15 -30.93
CA ASP A 49 -2.71 0.40 -31.66
C ASP A 49 -1.28 0.90 -31.38
N SER A 50 -1.11 2.09 -30.79
CA SER A 50 0.19 2.66 -30.44
C SER A 50 0.93 1.92 -29.31
N MET A 51 0.33 0.88 -28.71
CA MET A 51 0.91 0.10 -27.61
C MET A 51 1.48 -1.28 -28.04
N PHE A 52 1.47 -1.62 -29.34
CA PHE A 52 2.02 -2.89 -29.83
C PHE A 52 3.30 -2.69 -30.66
N LEU A 53 4.45 -2.54 -29.99
CA LEU A 53 5.76 -2.77 -30.60
C LEU A 53 6.40 -4.00 -29.94
N HIS A 54 5.91 -5.19 -30.32
CA HIS A 54 6.73 -6.39 -30.48
C HIS A 54 5.89 -7.57 -31.02
N ASN A 55 6.51 -8.34 -31.92
CA ASN A 55 6.16 -9.67 -32.43
C ASN A 55 5.16 -9.81 -33.61
N SER A 56 5.76 -9.78 -34.80
CA SER A 56 5.75 -10.78 -35.88
C SER A 56 4.43 -11.22 -36.55
N GLU A 57 4.38 -10.92 -37.86
CA GLU A 57 4.02 -11.80 -38.99
C GLU A 57 2.82 -12.76 -38.80
N GLY A 58 1.65 -12.36 -39.31
CA GLY A 58 0.49 -13.25 -39.43
C GLY A 58 -0.73 -12.66 -40.14
N LYS A 59 -0.77 -12.79 -41.47
CA LYS A 59 -1.93 -12.71 -42.41
C LYS A 59 -3.20 -11.93 -41.97
N CYS A 60 -3.34 -10.71 -42.52
CA CYS A 60 -4.53 -9.87 -42.45
C CYS A 60 -5.67 -10.37 -43.37
N ARG A 61 -6.87 -10.63 -42.83
CA ARG A 61 -8.12 -10.77 -43.61
C ARG A 61 -9.02 -9.55 -43.37
N ARG A 62 -9.02 -8.62 -44.34
CA ARG A 62 -9.91 -7.45 -44.42
C ARG A 62 -11.39 -7.88 -44.55
N ARG A 63 -12.28 -7.29 -43.75
CA ARG A 63 -13.71 -7.15 -44.08
C ARG A 63 -14.09 -5.67 -44.17
N LYS A 64 -14.69 -5.32 -45.30
CA LYS A 64 -15.06 -3.98 -45.78
C LYS A 64 -16.15 -3.34 -44.92
N ARG A 65 -16.00 -2.04 -44.72
CA ARG A 65 -16.99 -1.08 -44.19
C ARG A 65 -17.83 -0.58 -45.38
N THR A 66 -19.16 -0.72 -45.33
CA THR A 66 -20.06 -0.14 -46.34
C THR A 66 -20.71 1.14 -45.80
N HIS A 67 -20.47 2.19 -46.57
CA HIS A 67 -20.96 3.55 -46.53
C HIS A 67 -22.47 3.60 -46.85
N TRP A 68 -23.25 4.44 -46.16
CA TRP A 68 -24.60 4.80 -46.61
C TRP A 68 -24.65 6.29 -46.92
N ASN A 69 -25.08 6.55 -48.14
CA ASN A 69 -25.05 7.82 -48.84
C ASN A 69 -26.36 8.58 -48.60
N ASP A 70 -26.21 9.88 -48.47
CA ASP A 70 -27.25 10.90 -48.36
C ASP A 70 -27.90 11.14 -49.73
N SER A 71 -29.24 11.20 -49.80
CA SER A 71 -29.94 11.76 -50.95
C SER A 71 -31.40 12.10 -50.65
N CYS A 72 -31.72 13.38 -50.80
CA CYS A 72 -33.03 14.01 -50.71
C CYS A 72 -33.85 13.78 -52.00
N GLY A 73 -35.18 13.63 -51.87
CA GLY A 73 -36.12 13.64 -52.99
C GLY A 73 -37.55 13.45 -52.52
N GLU A 74 -38.43 14.35 -52.96
CA GLU A 74 -39.82 14.63 -52.55
C GLU A 74 -40.81 13.46 -52.78
N ASP A 75 -41.87 13.38 -51.95
CA ASP A 75 -43.28 13.50 -52.37
C ASP A 75 -44.28 13.24 -51.22
N MET A 76 -45.44 13.86 -51.34
CA MET A 76 -46.41 14.26 -50.31
C MET A 76 -47.66 13.38 -50.33
N GLU A 77 -48.02 12.70 -49.24
CA GLU A 77 -49.43 12.33 -48.97
C GLU A 77 -49.73 12.31 -47.46
N ALA A 78 -50.77 13.05 -47.09
CA ALA A 78 -51.31 13.14 -45.74
C ALA A 78 -52.20 11.92 -45.46
N SER A 79 -51.92 11.22 -44.36
CA SER A 79 -52.85 10.25 -43.78
C SER A 79 -52.88 10.46 -42.27
N ASP A 80 -54.04 10.93 -41.79
CA ASP A 80 -54.43 10.94 -40.38
C ASP A 80 -54.35 9.51 -39.84
N GLY A 81 -53.50 9.32 -38.82
CA GLY A 81 -53.25 8.05 -38.17
C GLY A 81 -52.96 8.29 -36.69
N GLU A 82 -53.95 7.95 -35.89
CA GLU A 82 -54.12 8.06 -34.44
C GLU A 82 -52.85 7.95 -33.58
N LEU A 83 -52.76 8.86 -32.61
CA LEU A 83 -51.75 8.93 -31.56
C LEU A 83 -51.89 7.73 -30.61
N GLU A 84 -51.22 6.61 -30.90
CA GLU A 84 -51.07 5.53 -29.93
C GLU A 84 -50.14 5.97 -28.79
N ASN A 85 -50.74 6.10 -27.61
CA ASN A 85 -50.11 6.40 -26.35
C ASN A 85 -49.14 5.27 -25.95
N GLU A 86 -47.88 5.32 -26.41
CA GLU A 86 -46.83 4.44 -25.92
C GLU A 86 -46.68 4.62 -24.41
N THR A 87 -47.27 3.68 -23.67
CA THR A 87 -47.13 3.59 -22.23
C THR A 87 -45.67 3.29 -21.95
N ILE A 88 -44.91 4.30 -21.51
CA ILE A 88 -43.54 4.14 -21.02
C ILE A 88 -43.57 3.01 -19.99
N ARG A 89 -43.03 1.85 -20.36
CA ARG A 89 -42.88 0.74 -19.42
C ARG A 89 -42.00 1.26 -18.29
N PRO A 90 -42.44 1.25 -17.02
CA PRO A 90 -41.59 1.70 -15.94
C PRO A 90 -40.33 0.85 -15.99
N ALA A 91 -39.16 1.52 -15.98
CA ALA A 91 -37.87 0.85 -15.93
C ALA A 91 -37.97 -0.21 -14.83
N LYS A 92 -37.72 -1.48 -15.19
CA LYS A 92 -37.73 -2.57 -14.23
C LYS A 92 -36.79 -2.17 -13.10
N ARG A 93 -37.35 -1.82 -11.95
CA ARG A 93 -36.60 -1.56 -10.73
C ARG A 93 -35.88 -2.86 -10.44
N ILE A 94 -34.59 -2.91 -10.74
CA ILE A 94 -33.76 -4.03 -10.35
C ILE A 94 -33.74 -3.97 -8.83
N THR A 95 -34.51 -4.86 -8.21
CA THR A 95 -34.42 -5.11 -6.77
C THR A 95 -33.00 -5.60 -6.53
N ILE A 96 -32.18 -4.80 -5.85
CA ILE A 96 -30.84 -5.20 -5.44
C ILE A 96 -31.03 -6.32 -4.41
N THR A 97 -30.96 -7.58 -4.85
CA THR A 97 -30.88 -8.73 -3.97
C THR A 97 -29.41 -8.87 -3.55
N GLU A 98 -29.13 -8.84 -2.25
CA GLU A 98 -27.79 -8.93 -1.63
C GLU A 98 -26.96 -10.14 -2.13
N SER A 99 -27.61 -11.17 -2.67
CA SER A 99 -26.99 -12.46 -3.00
C SER A 99 -26.10 -12.49 -4.26
N ASN A 100 -25.91 -11.38 -4.99
CA ASN A 100 -25.17 -11.39 -6.27
C ASN A 100 -24.15 -10.26 -6.46
N MET A 101 -23.87 -9.43 -5.45
CA MET A 101 -22.81 -8.43 -5.56
C MET A 101 -21.46 -9.09 -5.25
N LYS A 102 -20.74 -9.49 -6.30
CA LYS A 102 -19.32 -9.88 -6.15
C LYS A 102 -18.56 -8.67 -5.58
N SER A 103 -17.78 -8.89 -4.51
CA SER A 103 -16.90 -7.86 -3.93
C SER A 103 -16.07 -7.20 -5.02
N ARG A 104 -15.98 -5.86 -4.98
CA ARG A 104 -15.17 -5.09 -5.92
C ARG A 104 -13.72 -5.50 -5.77
N TYR A 105 -13.24 -5.62 -4.53
CA TYR A 105 -11.90 -6.10 -4.23
C TYR A 105 -11.60 -7.45 -4.90
N ALA A 106 -12.47 -8.44 -4.71
CA ALA A 106 -12.29 -9.77 -5.28
C ALA A 106 -12.38 -9.80 -6.81
N THR A 107 -13.18 -8.91 -7.39
CA THR A 107 -13.41 -8.84 -8.84
C THR A 107 -12.31 -8.08 -9.58
N GLU A 108 -11.83 -6.96 -9.02
CA GLU A 108 -10.87 -6.07 -9.67
C GLU A 108 -9.42 -6.40 -9.31
N PHE A 109 -9.17 -7.07 -8.18
CA PHE A 109 -7.82 -7.29 -7.67
C PHE A 109 -7.49 -8.76 -7.47
N HIS A 110 -6.21 -9.07 -7.57
CA HIS A 110 -5.62 -10.33 -7.17
C HIS A 110 -4.65 -10.06 -6.02
N GLU A 111 -5.01 -10.52 -4.83
CA GLU A 111 -4.17 -10.44 -3.63
C GLU A 111 -2.94 -11.34 -3.78
N LEU A 112 -1.75 -10.79 -3.61
CA LEU A 112 -0.48 -11.53 -3.67
C LEU A 112 -0.01 -11.92 -2.27
N GLU A 113 0.12 -10.94 -1.38
CA GLU A 113 0.66 -11.13 -0.04
C GLU A 113 0.15 -10.05 0.91
N LYS A 114 0.08 -10.39 2.20
CA LYS A 114 -0.19 -9.43 3.27
C LYS A 114 1.14 -8.77 3.66
N ILE A 115 1.23 -7.45 3.48
CA ILE A 115 2.46 -6.66 3.73
C ILE A 115 2.43 -5.90 5.06
N GLY A 116 1.27 -5.78 5.70
CA GLY A 116 1.17 -5.11 7.00
C GLY A 116 -0.09 -5.49 7.77
N SER A 117 -0.01 -5.38 9.09
CA SER A 117 -1.16 -5.44 9.99
C SER A 117 -0.93 -4.56 11.21
N GLY A 118 -1.97 -3.86 11.64
CA GLY A 118 -1.91 -3.02 12.82
C GLY A 118 -3.28 -2.72 13.40
N GLU A 119 -3.33 -1.66 14.17
CA GLU A 119 -4.55 -1.15 14.79
C GLU A 119 -5.62 -0.84 13.75
N PHE A 120 -5.23 -0.18 12.66
CA PHE A 120 -6.09 0.27 11.57
C PHE A 120 -6.48 -0.81 10.55
N GLY A 121 -6.13 -2.09 10.77
CA GLY A 121 -6.49 -3.20 9.87
C GLY A 121 -5.30 -3.89 9.24
N SER A 122 -5.45 -4.31 7.98
CA SER A 122 -4.43 -5.08 7.24
C SER A 122 -4.18 -4.47 5.88
N VAL A 123 -2.93 -4.48 5.45
CA VAL A 123 -2.51 -3.98 4.13
C VAL A 123 -2.03 -5.14 3.29
N PHE A 124 -2.53 -5.20 2.05
CA PHE A 124 -2.23 -6.25 1.09
C PHE A 124 -1.58 -5.68 -0.15
N LYS A 125 -0.61 -6.40 -0.69
CA LYS A 125 -0.07 -6.15 -2.02
C LYS A 125 -0.96 -6.86 -3.03
N CYS A 126 -1.49 -6.12 -3.99
CA CYS A 126 -2.48 -6.61 -4.93
C CYS A 126 -2.10 -6.22 -6.35
N VAL A 127 -2.35 -7.11 -7.31
CA VAL A 127 -2.33 -6.76 -8.74
C VAL A 127 -3.74 -6.37 -9.14
N LYS A 128 -3.92 -5.19 -9.73
CA LYS A 128 -5.21 -4.82 -10.33
C LYS A 128 -5.33 -5.49 -11.70
N ARG A 129 -6.41 -6.23 -11.90
CA ARG A 129 -6.57 -7.11 -13.07
C ARG A 129 -6.68 -6.36 -14.39
N LEU A 130 -7.18 -5.12 -14.36
CA LEU A 130 -7.41 -4.32 -15.57
C LEU A 130 -6.12 -3.76 -16.16
N ASP A 131 -5.21 -3.25 -15.32
CA ASP A 131 -3.97 -2.58 -15.76
C ASP A 131 -2.71 -3.44 -15.50
N GLY A 132 -2.80 -4.49 -14.70
CA GLY A 132 -1.68 -5.34 -14.33
C GLY A 132 -0.70 -4.69 -13.34
N CYS A 133 -1.00 -3.49 -12.83
CA CYS A 133 -0.14 -2.77 -11.91
C CYS A 133 -0.29 -3.28 -10.47
N ILE A 134 0.77 -3.11 -9.67
CA ILE A 134 0.82 -3.48 -8.26
C ILE A 134 0.40 -2.29 -7.39
N TYR A 135 -0.46 -2.56 -6.42
CA TYR A 135 -0.99 -1.60 -5.46
C TYR A 135 -0.88 -2.11 -4.03
N ALA A 136 -0.88 -1.18 -3.08
CA ALA A 136 -1.08 -1.47 -1.66
C ALA A 136 -2.53 -1.15 -1.30
N ILE A 137 -3.29 -2.15 -0.84
CA ILE A 137 -4.68 -1.99 -0.45
C ILE A 137 -4.80 -2.18 1.06
N LYS A 138 -5.09 -1.09 1.77
CA LYS A 138 -5.40 -1.10 3.21
C LYS A 138 -6.87 -1.44 3.36
N ARG A 139 -7.17 -2.54 4.05
CA ARG A 139 -8.51 -2.93 4.47
C ARG A 139 -8.63 -2.66 5.97
N SER A 140 -9.53 -1.76 6.34
CA SER A 140 -9.79 -1.44 7.74
C SER A 140 -10.29 -2.66 8.50
N LYS A 141 -10.32 -2.61 9.83
CA LYS A 141 -11.19 -3.51 10.59
C LYS A 141 -12.64 -3.08 10.39
N LYS A 142 -13.58 -3.98 10.70
CA LYS A 142 -15.01 -3.69 10.73
C LYS A 142 -15.22 -2.49 11.67
N PRO A 143 -15.50 -1.27 11.15
CA PRO A 143 -15.62 -0.12 12.01
C PRO A 143 -16.95 -0.22 12.76
N LEU A 144 -16.93 0.15 14.03
CA LEU A 144 -18.17 0.54 14.70
C LEU A 144 -18.52 1.94 14.17
N ALA A 145 -19.74 2.13 13.69
CA ALA A 145 -20.18 3.45 13.21
C ALA A 145 -19.95 4.53 14.29
N GLY A 146 -19.28 5.61 13.91
CA GLY A 146 -18.85 6.71 14.78
C GLY A 146 -17.53 6.50 15.52
N SER A 147 -16.79 5.42 15.28
CA SER A 147 -15.50 5.17 15.94
C SER A 147 -14.38 6.10 15.44
N VAL A 148 -13.34 6.25 16.27
CA VAL A 148 -12.10 6.95 15.92
C VAL A 148 -11.47 6.35 14.66
N ASP A 149 -11.53 5.02 14.49
CA ASP A 149 -11.06 4.34 13.29
C ASP A 149 -11.80 4.77 12.01
N GLU A 150 -13.11 5.00 12.10
CA GLU A 150 -13.89 5.50 10.97
C GLU A 150 -13.50 6.94 10.63
N GLN A 151 -13.34 7.81 11.64
CA GLN A 151 -12.87 9.17 11.40
C GLN A 151 -11.44 9.20 10.84
N ASN A 152 -10.53 8.35 11.32
CA ASN A 152 -9.18 8.18 10.78
C ASN A 152 -9.23 7.78 9.29
N ALA A 153 -10.05 6.80 8.93
CA ALA A 153 -10.21 6.38 7.54
C ALA A 153 -10.80 7.50 6.65
N LEU A 154 -11.79 8.24 7.14
CA LEU A 154 -12.39 9.37 6.42
C LEU A 154 -11.39 10.53 6.26
N ARG A 155 -10.57 10.81 7.28
CA ARG A 155 -9.48 11.80 7.21
C ARG A 155 -8.44 11.39 6.18
N GLU A 156 -8.05 10.13 6.14
CA GLU A 156 -7.11 9.61 5.14
C GLU A 156 -7.65 9.82 3.71
N VAL A 157 -8.91 9.49 3.46
CA VAL A 157 -9.58 9.72 2.16
C VAL A 157 -9.68 11.22 1.84
N TYR A 158 -10.04 12.05 2.81
CA TYR A 158 -10.14 13.50 2.63
C TYR A 158 -8.78 14.13 2.33
N ALA A 159 -7.75 13.77 3.09
CA ALA A 159 -6.38 14.23 2.91
C ALA A 159 -5.89 13.86 1.51
N HIS A 160 -6.14 12.64 1.04
CA HIS A 160 -5.81 12.21 -0.31
C HIS A 160 -6.63 12.89 -1.43
N ALA A 161 -7.85 13.36 -1.14
CA ALA A 161 -8.62 14.14 -2.12
C ALA A 161 -8.08 15.57 -2.27
N VAL A 162 -7.54 16.15 -1.20
CA VAL A 162 -6.93 17.48 -1.20
C VAL A 162 -5.50 17.44 -1.72
N LEU A 163 -4.72 16.45 -1.28
CA LEU A 163 -3.36 16.21 -1.74
C LEU A 163 -3.41 15.55 -3.10
N GLY A 164 -3.03 16.30 -4.13
CA GLY A 164 -2.81 15.75 -5.47
C GLY A 164 -1.58 14.84 -5.53
N GLN A 165 -1.04 14.69 -6.73
CA GLN A 165 0.15 13.88 -6.93
C GLN A 165 1.42 14.65 -6.56
N HIS A 166 2.26 14.07 -5.69
CA HIS A 166 3.58 14.58 -5.36
C HIS A 166 4.59 13.44 -5.22
N SER A 167 5.83 13.64 -5.68
CA SER A 167 6.84 12.56 -5.74
C SER A 167 7.19 11.98 -4.37
N HIS A 168 7.07 12.78 -3.30
CA HIS A 168 7.41 12.41 -1.92
C HIS A 168 6.18 12.24 -1.01
N VAL A 169 4.99 12.04 -1.58
CA VAL A 169 3.78 11.60 -0.86
C VAL A 169 3.25 10.35 -1.55
N VAL A 170 2.84 9.35 -0.78
CA VAL A 170 2.27 8.11 -1.31
C VAL A 170 1.02 8.45 -2.10
N ARG A 171 1.04 8.11 -3.39
CA ARG A 171 -0.07 8.38 -4.30
C ARG A 171 -1.29 7.54 -3.96
N TYR A 172 -2.42 8.21 -3.86
CA TYR A 172 -3.74 7.60 -3.74
C TYR A 172 -4.38 7.38 -5.11
N TYR A 173 -5.18 6.31 -5.21
CA TYR A 173 -5.93 5.97 -6.42
C TYR A 173 -7.43 5.92 -6.19
N SER A 174 -7.90 5.23 -5.16
CA SER A 174 -9.33 5.03 -4.91
C SER A 174 -9.57 4.60 -3.47
N ALA A 175 -10.75 4.89 -2.95
CA ALA A 175 -11.28 4.28 -1.74
C ALA A 175 -12.74 3.85 -1.97
N TRP A 176 -13.17 2.82 -1.26
CA TRP A 176 -14.56 2.36 -1.25
C TRP A 176 -14.87 1.61 0.04
N ALA A 177 -16.16 1.42 0.31
CA ALA A 177 -16.62 0.56 1.39
C ALA A 177 -17.22 -0.72 0.80
N GLU A 178 -16.87 -1.88 1.35
CA GLU A 178 -17.53 -3.16 1.07
C GLU A 178 -17.47 -4.07 2.31
N ASP A 179 -18.50 -4.89 2.53
CA ASP A 179 -18.59 -5.84 3.65
C ASP A 179 -18.31 -5.22 5.04
N ASP A 180 -18.77 -3.98 5.25
CA ASP A 180 -18.47 -3.14 6.41
C ASP A 180 -16.96 -2.91 6.65
N HIS A 181 -16.16 -2.81 5.60
CA HIS A 181 -14.76 -2.41 5.69
C HIS A 181 -14.51 -1.22 4.76
N MET A 182 -13.66 -0.30 5.18
CA MET A 182 -13.09 0.73 4.31
C MET A 182 -11.86 0.16 3.63
N LEU A 183 -11.79 0.28 2.31
CA LEU A 183 -10.64 -0.10 1.50
C LEU A 183 -10.04 1.15 0.86
N ILE A 184 -8.72 1.28 0.98
CA ILE A 184 -7.95 2.40 0.43
C ILE A 184 -6.85 1.80 -0.46
N GLN A 185 -6.88 2.16 -1.74
CA GLN A 185 -5.93 1.74 -2.77
C GLN A 185 -4.88 2.84 -2.97
N ASN A 186 -3.65 2.54 -2.58
CA ASN A 186 -2.48 3.40 -2.71
C ASN A 186 -1.43 2.79 -3.65
N GLU A 187 -0.48 3.60 -4.10
CA GLU A 187 0.71 3.08 -4.81
C GLU A 187 1.46 2.09 -3.93
N TYR A 188 2.01 1.05 -4.55
CA TYR A 188 2.88 0.12 -3.85
C TYR A 188 4.33 0.62 -3.86
N CYS A 189 4.90 0.78 -2.68
CA CYS A 189 6.32 1.09 -2.49
C CYS A 189 7.10 -0.21 -2.28
N ASN A 190 7.88 -0.62 -3.29
CA ASN A 190 8.58 -1.91 -3.34
C ASN A 190 9.76 -2.05 -2.35
N GLY A 191 10.20 -0.97 -1.72
CA GLY A 191 11.28 -0.97 -0.72
C GLY A 191 10.81 -1.09 0.73
N GLY A 192 9.50 -1.27 0.97
CA GLY A 192 8.95 -1.32 2.34
C GLY A 192 8.95 0.04 3.03
N SER A 193 8.88 0.04 4.36
CA SER A 193 8.99 1.25 5.18
C SER A 193 10.43 1.56 5.55
N LEU A 194 10.70 2.81 5.94
CA LEU A 194 11.98 3.20 6.51
C LEU A 194 12.24 2.45 7.82
N ALA A 195 11.21 2.13 8.62
CA ALA A 195 11.35 1.30 9.81
C ALA A 195 11.91 -0.10 9.48
N ASP A 196 11.48 -0.71 8.37
CA ASP A 196 11.99 -2.00 7.92
C ASP A 196 13.47 -1.89 7.54
N ALA A 197 13.83 -0.83 6.80
CA ALA A 197 15.22 -0.58 6.40
C ALA A 197 16.14 -0.29 7.59
N ILE A 198 15.69 0.49 8.58
CA ILE A 198 16.43 0.75 9.83
C ILE A 198 16.63 -0.56 10.60
N SER A 199 15.57 -1.36 10.72
CA SER A 199 15.65 -2.64 11.44
C SER A 199 16.63 -3.61 10.79
N GLU A 200 16.65 -3.66 9.45
CA GLU A 200 17.61 -4.49 8.70
C GLU A 200 19.05 -3.98 8.85
N ASN A 201 19.26 -2.67 8.80
CA ASN A 201 20.55 -2.04 9.06
C ASN A 201 21.05 -2.37 10.48
N TYR A 202 20.18 -2.25 11.48
CA TYR A 202 20.51 -2.57 12.87
C TYR A 202 20.96 -4.03 13.05
N ARG A 203 20.25 -5.00 12.43
CA ARG A 203 20.65 -6.42 12.45
C ARG A 203 22.02 -6.67 11.80
N ASN A 204 22.34 -5.91 10.77
CA ASN A 204 23.59 -6.01 10.02
C ASN A 204 24.71 -5.13 10.58
N MET A 205 24.51 -4.49 11.74
CA MET A 205 25.46 -3.55 12.35
C MET A 205 25.87 -2.42 11.38
N ARG A 206 24.90 -1.93 10.61
CA ARG A 206 25.03 -0.81 9.69
C ARG A 206 24.06 0.30 10.08
N TYR A 207 24.33 1.51 9.61
CA TYR A 207 23.46 2.67 9.75
C TYR A 207 23.45 3.41 8.41
N PHE A 208 22.46 4.28 8.22
CA PHE A 208 22.49 5.19 7.09
C PHE A 208 23.65 6.18 7.25
N THR A 209 24.45 6.32 6.20
CA THR A 209 25.56 7.26 6.12
C THR A 209 25.06 8.70 6.04
N GLU A 210 25.93 9.67 6.36
CA GLU A 210 25.56 11.10 6.32
C GLU A 210 24.96 11.56 4.97
N PRO A 211 25.49 11.15 3.79
CA PRO A 211 24.86 11.48 2.51
C PRO A 211 23.45 10.91 2.36
N GLU A 212 23.23 9.66 2.77
CA GLU A 212 21.90 9.02 2.73
C GLU A 212 20.92 9.69 3.70
N LEU A 213 21.39 10.11 4.89
CA LEU A 213 20.59 10.86 5.86
C LEU A 213 20.19 12.24 5.32
N LYS A 214 21.10 12.92 4.63
CA LYS A 214 20.83 14.20 3.97
C LYS A 214 19.79 14.04 2.85
N ASP A 215 19.91 12.98 2.05
CA ASP A 215 18.94 12.67 0.99
C ASP A 215 17.56 12.34 1.58
N LEU A 216 17.49 11.47 2.60
CA LEU A 216 16.27 11.18 3.35
C LEU A 216 15.61 12.46 3.88
N LEU A 217 16.37 13.30 4.59
CA LEU A 217 15.89 14.55 5.15
C LEU A 217 15.33 15.47 4.06
N LEU A 218 16.07 15.64 2.96
CA LEU A 218 15.68 16.52 1.86
C LEU A 218 14.40 16.04 1.17
N GLN A 219 14.30 14.75 0.86
CA GLN A 219 13.15 14.18 0.18
C GLN A 219 11.88 14.27 1.04
N VAL A 220 11.96 13.90 2.32
CA VAL A 220 10.80 13.97 3.23
C VAL A 220 10.44 15.43 3.53
N ALA A 221 11.41 16.34 3.68
CA ALA A 221 11.14 17.76 3.83
C ALA A 221 10.43 18.38 2.61
N ARG A 222 10.74 17.91 1.38
CA ARG A 222 9.99 18.30 0.18
C ARG A 222 8.53 17.82 0.23
N GLY A 223 8.29 16.60 0.72
CA GLY A 223 6.95 16.07 0.98
C GLY A 223 6.17 16.91 1.99
N LEU A 224 6.79 17.22 3.13
CA LEU A 224 6.18 18.07 4.17
C LEU A 224 5.89 19.48 3.66
N LYS A 225 6.83 20.10 2.92
CA LYS A 225 6.62 21.41 2.30
C LYS A 225 5.36 21.42 1.43
N TYR A 226 5.14 20.36 0.65
CA TYR A 226 3.94 20.21 -0.16
C TYR A 226 2.67 20.12 0.71
N ILE A 227 2.66 19.23 1.71
CA ILE A 227 1.51 19.07 2.63
C ILE A 227 1.18 20.40 3.33
N HIS A 228 2.20 21.08 3.87
CA HIS A 228 2.06 22.37 4.56
C HIS A 228 1.55 23.47 3.63
N SER A 229 1.96 23.48 2.35
CA SER A 229 1.45 24.45 1.36
C SER A 229 -0.05 24.29 1.09
N MET A 230 -0.60 23.09 1.32
CA MET A 230 -2.04 22.80 1.23
C MET A 230 -2.81 23.13 2.52
N SER A 231 -2.18 23.84 3.47
CA SER A 231 -2.73 24.15 4.81
C SER A 231 -3.09 22.91 5.64
N LEU A 232 -2.37 21.81 5.39
CA LEU A 232 -2.47 20.54 6.12
C LEU A 232 -1.20 20.30 6.93
N VAL A 233 -1.31 19.46 7.95
CA VAL A 233 -0.18 18.93 8.74
C VAL A 233 -0.34 17.41 8.86
N HIS A 234 0.78 16.69 8.92
CA HIS A 234 0.77 15.23 8.90
C HIS A 234 0.49 14.62 10.27
N MET A 235 1.10 15.16 11.34
CA MET A 235 0.92 14.81 12.75
C MET A 235 1.41 13.42 13.20
N ASP A 236 1.72 12.50 12.28
CA ASP A 236 2.28 11.18 12.62
C ASP A 236 3.51 10.81 11.76
N ILE A 237 4.47 11.73 11.65
CA ILE A 237 5.75 11.46 10.95
C ILE A 237 6.62 10.54 11.81
N LYS A 238 6.95 9.38 11.26
CA LYS A 238 7.82 8.37 11.88
C LYS A 238 8.35 7.39 10.84
N PRO A 239 9.39 6.58 11.13
CA PRO A 239 9.94 5.64 10.16
C PRO A 239 8.95 4.64 9.56
N SER A 240 7.90 4.23 10.29
CA SER A 240 6.90 3.29 9.76
C SER A 240 5.99 3.91 8.68
N ASN A 241 5.92 5.24 8.63
CA ASN A 241 5.03 5.98 7.73
C ASN A 241 5.79 6.66 6.58
N ILE A 242 7.10 6.41 6.47
CA ILE A 242 7.92 6.80 5.32
C ILE A 242 8.21 5.55 4.52
N PHE A 243 7.74 5.51 3.28
CA PHE A 243 7.88 4.38 2.38
C PHE A 243 8.98 4.59 1.36
N ILE A 244 9.61 3.49 0.96
CA ILE A 244 10.74 3.48 0.04
C ILE A 244 10.29 2.93 -1.31
N SER A 245 10.48 3.70 -2.37
CA SER A 245 10.34 3.24 -3.75
C SER A 245 11.72 3.20 -4.40
N ARG A 246 12.08 2.02 -4.93
CA ARG A 246 13.33 1.80 -5.67
C ARG A 246 12.98 1.66 -7.14
N THR A 247 13.50 2.55 -7.97
CA THR A 247 13.33 2.46 -9.42
C THR A 247 14.57 1.82 -10.00
N SER A 248 14.48 0.56 -10.43
CA SER A 248 15.48 -0.02 -11.32
C SER A 248 15.17 0.49 -12.73
N VAL A 249 15.92 1.48 -13.21
CA VAL A 249 15.77 1.87 -14.61
C VAL A 249 16.33 0.72 -15.46
N PRO A 250 15.53 0.07 -16.33
CA PRO A 250 16.09 -0.88 -17.29
C PRO A 250 17.08 -0.12 -18.16
N SER A 251 18.29 -0.65 -18.33
CA SER A 251 19.43 -0.02 -19.00
C SER A 251 19.26 0.23 -20.52
N THR A 252 18.03 0.41 -21.01
CA THR A 252 17.71 0.56 -22.43
C THR A 252 17.05 1.90 -22.70
N THR A 253 17.86 2.95 -22.74
CA THR A 253 17.85 4.08 -23.70
C THR A 253 18.74 5.17 -23.11
N SER A 254 20.06 4.98 -23.27
CA SER A 254 21.00 6.09 -23.24
C SER A 254 20.93 6.80 -24.59
N GLU A 255 20.00 7.74 -24.72
CA GLU A 255 20.10 8.79 -25.73
C GLU A 255 20.22 10.13 -25.00
N GLU A 256 21.47 10.58 -24.93
CA GLU A 256 21.95 11.96 -24.89
C GLU A 256 21.16 12.95 -24.03
N GLY A 257 21.62 13.13 -22.78
CA GLY A 257 21.21 14.24 -21.93
C GLY A 257 22.03 14.30 -20.63
N ASP A 258 23.00 15.21 -20.61
CA ASP A 258 23.79 15.81 -19.51
C ASP A 258 24.21 14.97 -18.28
N ASP A 259 25.51 15.08 -17.97
CA ASP A 259 26.25 14.52 -16.84
C ASP A 259 25.73 14.99 -15.46
N ASP A 260 24.60 14.46 -14.98
CA ASP A 260 24.21 14.56 -13.57
C ASP A 260 23.99 13.15 -12.98
N ASP A 261 25.02 12.65 -12.30
CA ASP A 261 25.00 11.62 -11.23
C ASP A 261 23.90 10.53 -11.36
N TRP A 262 23.96 9.76 -12.45
CA TRP A 262 22.98 8.71 -12.72
C TRP A 262 23.30 7.43 -11.93
N SER A 263 22.93 7.42 -10.66
CA SER A 263 22.98 6.21 -9.84
C SER A 263 21.83 5.26 -10.24
N PRO A 264 22.13 4.02 -10.71
CA PRO A 264 21.13 3.07 -11.20
C PRO A 264 20.14 2.56 -10.14
N ASP A 265 20.40 2.85 -8.86
CA ASP A 265 19.57 2.49 -7.71
C ASP A 265 19.01 3.74 -7.01
N ARG A 266 18.27 4.58 -7.74
CA ARG A 266 17.66 5.77 -7.14
C ARG A 266 16.58 5.39 -6.13
N VAL A 267 16.82 5.75 -4.87
CA VAL A 267 15.89 5.58 -3.75
C VAL A 267 14.99 6.81 -3.63
N ILE A 268 13.68 6.59 -3.56
CA ILE A 268 12.68 7.65 -3.37
C ILE A 268 11.93 7.42 -2.07
N PHE A 269 11.96 8.40 -1.16
CA PHE A 269 11.20 8.39 0.08
C PHE A 269 9.86 9.10 -0.10
N LYS A 270 8.78 8.48 0.39
CA LYS A 270 7.40 8.95 0.26
C LYS A 270 6.69 8.92 1.61
N ILE A 271 6.06 10.02 1.99
CA ILE A 271 5.23 10.11 3.19
C ILE A 271 3.89 9.41 2.94
N GLY A 272 3.49 8.47 3.79
CA GLY A 272 2.19 7.82 3.75
C GLY A 272 1.51 7.79 5.12
N ASP A 273 0.40 7.06 5.21
CA ASP A 273 -0.49 6.99 6.38
C ASP A 273 -1.01 8.35 6.84
N LEU A 274 -2.03 8.84 6.12
CA LEU A 274 -2.58 10.17 6.31
C LEU A 274 -3.74 10.22 7.32
N GLY A 275 -3.90 9.20 8.17
CA GLY A 275 -5.03 9.09 9.11
C GLY A 275 -5.08 10.24 10.14
N HIS A 276 -3.92 10.75 10.55
CA HIS A 276 -3.79 11.86 11.50
C HIS A 276 -3.75 13.25 10.84
N VAL A 277 -3.87 13.32 9.50
CA VAL A 277 -3.79 14.61 8.79
C VAL A 277 -4.92 15.54 9.23
N THR A 278 -4.56 16.78 9.54
CA THR A 278 -5.52 17.81 9.94
C THR A 278 -5.19 19.17 9.36
N ARG A 279 -6.15 20.09 9.39
CA ARG A 279 -5.98 21.46 8.89
C ARG A 279 -5.28 22.34 9.91
N VAL A 280 -4.40 23.22 9.45
CA VAL A 280 -3.71 24.20 10.32
C VAL A 280 -4.71 25.19 10.94
N SER A 281 -5.72 25.63 10.20
CA SER A 281 -6.67 26.67 10.63
C SER A 281 -7.75 26.19 11.59
N SER A 282 -8.05 24.90 11.58
CA SER A 282 -9.14 24.28 12.36
C SER A 282 -8.71 22.87 12.77
N PRO A 283 -7.73 22.77 13.69
CA PRO A 283 -7.08 21.51 13.97
C PRO A 283 -8.00 20.60 14.78
N GLN A 284 -8.22 19.39 14.27
CA GLN A 284 -8.78 18.25 14.99
C GLN A 284 -7.63 17.28 15.23
N VAL A 285 -6.92 17.48 16.34
CA VAL A 285 -5.69 16.75 16.63
C VAL A 285 -6.00 15.44 17.34
N GLU A 286 -5.49 14.35 16.78
CA GLU A 286 -5.33 13.07 17.46
C GLU A 286 -3.83 12.87 17.66
N GLU A 287 -3.41 12.62 18.90
CA GLU A 287 -1.99 12.46 19.22
C GLU A 287 -1.40 11.28 18.44
N GLY A 288 -0.34 11.55 17.69
CA GLY A 288 0.44 10.51 17.02
C GLY A 288 1.34 9.72 17.99
N ASP A 289 2.35 9.05 17.44
CA ASP A 289 3.28 8.26 18.25
C ASP A 289 4.05 9.12 19.27
N SER A 290 3.91 8.79 20.57
CA SER A 290 4.49 9.58 21.67
C SER A 290 6.01 9.74 21.57
N ARG A 291 6.71 8.82 20.91
CA ARG A 291 8.17 8.88 20.72
C ARG A 291 8.58 10.04 19.84
N PHE A 292 7.75 10.41 18.86
CA PHE A 292 7.98 11.47 17.89
C PHE A 292 7.20 12.76 18.20
N LEU A 293 6.28 12.70 19.17
CA LEU A 293 5.40 13.81 19.56
C LEU A 293 6.19 14.99 20.16
N ALA A 294 5.94 16.18 19.63
CA ALA A 294 6.50 17.45 20.14
C ALA A 294 5.77 17.91 21.42
N ASN A 295 6.49 18.57 22.33
CA ASN A 295 5.95 18.93 23.65
C ASN A 295 4.78 19.92 23.57
N GLU A 296 4.83 20.86 22.63
CA GLU A 296 3.78 21.84 22.40
C GLU A 296 2.45 21.19 21.99
N VAL A 297 2.48 20.08 21.25
CA VAL A 297 1.26 19.35 20.87
C VAL A 297 0.65 18.67 22.10
N LEU A 298 1.47 18.07 22.96
CA LEU A 298 1.04 17.47 24.22
C LEU A 298 0.47 18.51 25.21
N GLN A 299 0.95 19.76 25.12
CA GLN A 299 0.43 20.89 25.90
C GLN A 299 -0.81 21.54 25.26
N GLU A 300 -1.42 20.90 24.27
CA GLU A 300 -2.57 21.40 23.51
C GLU A 300 -2.32 22.76 22.81
N ASN A 301 -1.04 23.10 22.56
CA ASN A 301 -0.67 24.31 21.84
C ASN A 301 -0.54 24.02 20.34
N TYR A 302 -1.63 24.26 19.61
CA TYR A 302 -1.73 24.01 18.18
C TYR A 302 -1.41 25.22 17.28
N THR A 303 -0.79 26.26 17.82
CA THR A 303 -0.47 27.48 17.06
C THR A 303 0.54 27.25 15.93
N HIS A 304 1.43 26.26 16.08
CA HIS A 304 2.54 26.01 15.17
C HIS A 304 2.65 24.54 14.75
N LEU A 305 1.51 23.88 14.48
CA LEU A 305 1.47 22.45 14.09
C LEU A 305 2.45 22.05 12.96
N PRO A 306 2.71 22.85 11.91
CA PRO A 306 3.71 22.48 10.91
C PRO A 306 5.11 22.22 11.49
N LYS A 307 5.45 22.84 12.63
CA LYS A 307 6.73 22.64 13.32
C LYS A 307 6.78 21.31 14.09
N ALA A 308 5.63 20.76 14.49
CA ALA A 308 5.57 19.42 15.08
C ALA A 308 6.01 18.35 14.07
N ASP A 309 5.62 18.47 12.79
CA ASP A 309 6.10 17.57 11.73
C ASP A 309 7.62 17.67 11.53
N ILE A 310 8.18 18.88 11.67
CA ILE A 310 9.64 19.11 11.56
C ILE A 310 10.38 18.48 12.74
N PHE A 311 9.84 18.61 13.96
CA PHE A 311 10.38 17.94 15.15
C PHE A 311 10.39 16.41 14.97
N ALA A 312 9.26 15.85 14.53
CA ALA A 312 9.12 14.42 14.28
C ALA A 312 10.04 13.92 13.15
N LEU A 313 10.24 14.72 12.09
CA LEU A 313 11.19 14.41 11.02
C LEU A 313 12.64 14.36 11.54
N ALA A 314 13.04 15.30 12.39
CA ALA A 314 14.39 15.29 12.97
C ALA A 314 14.64 14.00 13.76
N LEU A 315 13.68 13.58 14.60
CA LEU A 315 13.76 12.33 15.35
C LEU A 315 13.73 11.09 14.44
N THR A 316 12.99 11.13 13.33
CA THR A 316 12.99 10.07 12.32
C THR A 316 14.38 9.90 11.68
N VAL A 317 15.05 11.00 11.34
CA VAL A 317 16.43 10.97 10.81
C VAL A 317 17.41 10.48 11.87
N VAL A 318 17.22 10.85 13.14
CA VAL A 318 18.02 10.33 14.26
C VAL A 318 17.88 8.81 14.41
N CYS A 319 16.68 8.24 14.24
CA CYS A 319 16.51 6.79 14.19
C CYS A 319 17.28 6.16 13.01
N ALA A 320 17.21 6.77 11.83
CA ALA A 320 17.94 6.29 10.66
C ALA A 320 19.47 6.34 10.83
N ALA A 321 19.96 7.31 11.62
CA ALA A 321 21.34 7.48 11.99
C ALA A 321 21.85 6.43 13.02
N GLY A 322 21.00 5.51 13.47
CA GLY A 322 21.38 4.42 14.36
C GLY A 322 21.24 4.71 15.85
N ALA A 323 20.46 5.74 16.23
CA ALA A 323 20.15 5.97 17.64
C ALA A 323 19.45 4.75 18.28
N GLU A 324 19.65 4.58 19.58
CA GLU A 324 18.87 3.64 20.39
C GLU A 324 17.35 3.92 20.26
N PRO A 325 16.48 2.92 20.52
CA PRO A 325 15.04 3.10 20.49
C PRO A 325 14.58 4.31 21.32
N LEU A 326 13.86 5.23 20.68
CA LEU A 326 13.40 6.46 21.33
C LEU A 326 12.48 6.14 22.52
N PRO A 327 12.61 6.88 23.64
CA PRO A 327 11.76 6.69 24.81
C PRO A 327 10.33 7.09 24.50
N SER A 328 9.35 6.36 25.05
CA SER A 328 7.93 6.70 24.94
C SER A 328 7.45 7.68 26.01
N ASN A 329 8.15 7.78 27.13
CA ASN A 329 7.90 8.67 28.27
C ASN A 329 9.15 8.79 29.19
N GLY A 330 9.04 9.54 30.29
CA GLY A 330 10.07 9.65 31.33
C GLY A 330 11.14 10.72 31.08
N ASP A 331 12.21 10.70 31.88
CA ASP A 331 13.23 11.76 31.88
C ASP A 331 13.91 11.93 30.52
N GLN A 332 14.33 10.83 29.89
CA GLN A 332 14.94 10.85 28.55
C GLN A 332 13.98 11.42 27.50
N TRP A 333 12.68 11.16 27.63
CA TRP A 333 11.67 11.74 26.74
C TRP A 333 11.65 13.27 26.90
N HIS A 334 11.65 13.78 28.13
CA HIS A 334 11.68 15.22 28.40
C HIS A 334 12.98 15.89 27.97
N GLU A 335 14.13 15.23 28.15
CA GLU A 335 15.43 15.73 27.71
C GLU A 335 15.46 16.02 26.20
N ILE A 336 14.89 15.13 25.39
CA ILE A 336 14.77 15.33 23.94
C ILE A 336 13.95 16.59 23.63
N ARG A 337 12.86 16.82 24.36
CA ARG A 337 11.98 17.99 24.18
C ARG A 337 12.58 19.29 24.74
N GLN A 338 13.65 19.20 25.52
CA GLN A 338 14.49 20.34 25.92
C GLN A 338 15.58 20.67 24.88
N GLY A 339 15.60 19.97 23.73
CA GLY A 339 16.53 20.20 22.64
C GLY A 339 17.83 19.38 22.73
N LYS A 340 17.93 18.41 23.66
CA LYS A 340 19.07 17.49 23.72
C LYS A 340 18.87 16.36 22.70
N LEU A 341 19.68 16.31 21.64
CA LEU A 341 19.59 15.20 20.68
C LEU A 341 19.99 13.86 21.33
N PRO A 342 19.32 12.74 20.97
CA PRO A 342 19.78 11.40 21.29
C PRO A 342 21.20 11.14 20.79
N ARG A 343 21.95 10.30 21.50
CA ARG A 343 23.30 9.91 21.10
C ARG A 343 23.27 9.10 19.81
N LEU A 344 24.19 9.39 18.91
CA LEU A 344 24.37 8.67 17.64
C LEU A 344 25.66 7.85 17.73
N PRO A 345 25.65 6.55 17.34
CA PRO A 345 26.84 5.70 17.43
C PRO A 345 27.95 6.09 16.45
N GLN A 346 27.62 6.89 15.43
CA GLN A 346 28.53 7.30 14.36
C GLN A 346 29.23 8.65 14.59
N VAL A 347 28.92 9.36 15.69
CA VAL A 347 29.47 10.70 16.02
C VAL A 347 30.17 10.71 17.36
#